data_AF-A0A0N0P7I3-F1
#
_entry.id   AF-A0A0N0P7I3-F1
#
_cell.length_a   1.000
_cell.length_b   1.000
_cell.length_c   1.000
_cell.angle_alpha   90.00
_cell.angle_beta   90.00
_cell.angle_gamma   90.00
#
_symmetry.space_group_name_H-M   'P 1'
#
loop_
_entity.id
_entity.type
_entity.pdbx_description
1 polymer ?
#
loop_
_entity_poly.entity_id
_entity_poly.type
_entity_poly.pdbx_seq_one_letter_code
_entity_poly.pdbx_strand_id
1 'polypeptide(L)'
;MSWSLKGRAPIAAFDPPTRHRILNSHIMTRCTNKPLLWVLEELCNLRSLGGLTGPLHSVDYFICLVARLLQICPAPAVVRVMLEQEVHKYMRAAALVLIRLIGSVDFQKEALRIGWDDYRKLCLYGKAPAQEWKESTADAAAPTATAEGHASTLSSSLLPLQQKRPRTEVGRGEGDRDSAPQPPRYWLVRLDEFTDYLFGTAPQFEESGAGGSRALPAHVFMGIQLPALIL
;
A
#
# COMPACT_ATOMS: atom_id res chain seq x y z
N MET A 1 -20.73 16.62 -6.14
CA MET A 1 -19.71 15.65 -5.70
C MET A 1 -18.93 16.25 -4.55
N SER A 2 -18.98 15.63 -3.37
CA SER A 2 -18.33 16.10 -2.14
C SER A 2 -17.33 15.05 -1.62
N TRP A 3 -16.45 15.45 -0.72
CA TRP A 3 -15.58 14.52 0.00
C TRP A 3 -16.34 13.76 1.08
N SER A 4 -16.04 12.48 1.26
CA SER A 4 -16.60 11.65 2.34
C SER A 4 -15.67 11.65 3.55
N LEU A 5 -15.37 12.83 4.09
CA LEU A 5 -14.60 12.98 5.32
C LEU A 5 -15.58 12.82 6.48
N LYS A 6 -15.64 11.62 7.09
CA LYS A 6 -16.51 11.30 8.24
C LYS A 6 -16.08 12.05 9.52
N GLY A 7 -15.97 13.37 9.46
CA GLY A 7 -15.46 14.25 10.53
C GLY A 7 -13.95 14.11 10.82
N ARG A 8 -13.21 13.36 10.00
CA ARG A 8 -11.76 13.14 10.18
C ARG A 8 -10.96 13.99 9.19
N ALA A 9 -9.75 14.38 9.60
CA ALA A 9 -8.81 15.02 8.68
C ALA A 9 -8.51 14.08 7.49
N PRO A 10 -8.33 14.58 6.25
CA PRO A 10 -8.11 13.71 5.09
C PRO A 10 -6.85 12.85 5.20
N ILE A 11 -5.82 13.35 5.89
CA ILE A 11 -4.61 12.57 6.18
C ILE A 11 -4.86 11.34 7.08
N ALA A 12 -5.98 11.33 7.81
CA ALA A 12 -6.41 10.17 8.60
C ALA A 12 -7.09 9.08 7.77
N ALA A 13 -7.17 9.25 6.45
CA ALA A 13 -7.48 8.15 5.54
C ALA A 13 -6.36 7.10 5.50
N PHE A 14 -5.12 7.48 5.80
CA PHE A 14 -4.05 6.52 6.03
C PHE A 14 -4.14 5.90 7.42
N ASP A 15 -3.83 4.61 7.45
CA ASP A 15 -3.62 3.83 8.65
C ASP A 15 -2.51 4.47 9.54
N PRO A 16 -2.67 4.51 10.89
CA PRO A 16 -1.77 5.25 11.77
C PRO A 16 -0.27 4.94 11.63
N PRO A 17 0.22 3.69 11.61
CA PRO A 17 1.64 3.40 11.42
C PRO A 17 2.14 3.80 10.03
N THR A 18 1.32 3.59 8.98
CA THR A 18 1.64 4.05 7.62
C THR A 18 1.83 5.57 7.57
N ARG A 19 0.89 6.31 8.17
CA ARG A 19 0.97 7.78 8.28
C ARG A 19 2.22 8.23 9.03
N HIS A 20 2.52 7.62 10.18
CA HIS A 20 3.71 7.98 10.97
C HIS A 20 5.00 7.78 10.17
N ARG A 21 5.11 6.67 9.42
CA ARG A 21 6.28 6.40 8.57
C ARG A 21 6.41 7.41 7.44
N ILE A 22 5.32 7.74 6.76
CA ILE A 22 5.33 8.72 5.66
C ILE A 22 5.76 10.10 6.17
N LEU A 23 5.15 10.58 7.27
CA LEU A 23 5.41 11.92 7.80
C LEU A 23 6.83 12.09 8.34
N ASN A 24 7.41 11.03 8.92
CA ASN A 24 8.77 11.07 9.49
C ASN A 24 9.85 10.64 8.49
N SER A 25 9.50 10.36 7.24
CA SER A 25 10.48 9.96 6.23
C SER A 25 11.32 11.15 5.76
N HIS A 26 12.59 10.89 5.42
CA HIS A 26 13.47 11.92 4.86
C HIS A 26 12.97 12.46 3.50
N ILE A 27 12.27 11.62 2.74
CA ILE A 27 11.71 12.01 1.44
C ILE A 27 10.58 13.04 1.63
N MET A 28 9.77 12.92 2.68
CA MET A 28 8.71 13.87 3.00
C MET A 28 9.24 15.29 3.22
N THR A 29 10.47 15.46 3.72
CA THR A 29 11.09 16.78 3.91
C THR A 29 11.09 17.63 2.63
N ARG A 30 11.13 17.01 1.44
CA ARG A 30 11.04 17.71 0.14
C ARG A 30 9.64 18.25 -0.17
N CYS A 31 8.60 17.54 0.29
CA CYS A 31 7.20 17.86 0.05
C CYS A 31 6.59 18.74 1.15
N THR A 32 7.25 18.84 2.31
CA THR A 32 6.80 19.65 3.45
C THR A 32 6.63 21.12 3.04
N ASN A 33 5.50 21.72 3.44
CA ASN A 33 5.15 23.13 3.20
C ASN A 33 5.05 23.55 1.73
N LYS A 34 5.02 22.61 0.78
CA LYS A 34 4.83 22.94 -0.64
C LYS A 34 3.36 23.22 -0.96
N PRO A 35 3.06 24.21 -1.84
CA PRO A 35 1.70 24.52 -2.27
C PRO A 35 1.18 23.47 -3.26
N LEU A 36 -0.13 23.50 -3.51
CA LEU A 36 -0.79 22.56 -4.43
C LEU A 36 -0.16 22.55 -5.83
N LEU A 37 0.09 23.74 -6.39
CA LEU A 37 0.64 23.88 -7.74
C LEU A 37 1.98 23.13 -7.89
N TRP A 38 2.88 23.31 -6.93
CA TRP A 38 4.18 22.63 -6.93
C TRP A 38 4.03 21.11 -6.88
N VAL A 39 3.06 20.60 -6.11
CA VAL A 39 2.79 19.15 -6.04
C VAL A 39 2.26 18.62 -7.36
N LEU A 40 1.42 19.39 -8.06
CA LEU A 40 0.91 19.02 -9.38
C LEU A 40 2.02 19.00 -10.44
N GLU A 41 2.93 19.97 -10.42
CA GLU A 41 4.11 20.00 -11.29
C GLU A 41 4.99 18.77 -11.07
N GLU A 42 5.23 18.38 -9.83
CA GLU A 42 6.04 17.19 -9.54
C GLU A 42 5.34 15.89 -9.94
N LEU A 43 4.01 15.80 -9.80
CA LEU A 43 3.26 14.68 -10.32
C LEU A 43 3.41 14.51 -11.85
N CYS A 44 3.57 15.61 -12.59
CA CYS A 44 3.83 15.55 -14.03
C CYS A 44 5.21 14.96 -14.36
N ASN A 45 6.19 15.17 -13.48
CA ASN A 45 7.59 14.73 -13.67
C ASN A 45 7.88 13.32 -13.14
N LEU A 46 6.92 12.68 -12.47
CA LEU A 46 7.10 11.34 -11.92
C LEU A 46 7.40 10.30 -13.00
N ARG A 47 8.25 9.34 -12.64
CA ARG A 47 8.64 8.20 -13.49
C ARG A 47 8.08 6.86 -13.01
N SER A 48 7.81 6.74 -11.72
CA SER A 48 7.27 5.53 -11.09
C SER A 48 6.28 5.88 -9.99
N LEU A 49 5.37 4.94 -9.72
CA LEU A 49 4.45 4.97 -8.59
C LEU A 49 4.93 3.98 -7.54
N GLY A 50 5.00 4.40 -6.28
CA GLY A 50 5.38 3.52 -5.18
C GLY A 50 4.76 3.98 -3.86
N GLY A 51 4.62 3.03 -2.95
CA GLY A 51 4.11 3.27 -1.60
C GLY A 51 5.17 3.02 -0.55
N LEU A 52 4.93 1.99 0.27
CA LEU A 52 5.90 1.47 1.23
C LEU A 52 6.52 0.20 0.67
N THR A 53 7.82 0.23 0.40
CA THR A 53 8.53 -0.88 -0.23
C THR A 53 9.66 -1.42 0.65
N GLY A 54 9.85 -2.75 0.61
CA GLY A 54 10.95 -3.44 1.28
C GLY A 54 10.67 -3.79 2.75
N PRO A 55 11.58 -4.55 3.39
CA PRO A 55 11.41 -5.02 4.78
C PRO A 55 11.40 -3.88 5.79
N LEU A 56 12.10 -2.79 5.49
CA LEU A 56 12.12 -1.58 6.32
C LEU A 56 10.96 -0.62 6.01
N HIS A 57 10.07 -0.98 5.07
CA HIS A 57 8.99 -0.13 4.57
C HIS A 57 9.48 1.29 4.22
N SER A 58 10.51 1.33 3.36
CA SER A 58 10.98 2.58 2.80
C SER A 58 9.85 3.28 2.04
N VAL A 59 9.67 4.56 2.33
CA VAL A 59 8.62 5.39 1.74
C VAL A 59 9.09 5.84 0.36
N ASP A 60 8.25 5.72 -0.65
CA ASP A 60 8.54 6.24 -1.99
C ASP A 60 8.11 7.73 -2.13
N TYR A 61 8.62 8.39 -3.17
CA TYR A 61 8.30 9.79 -3.43
C TYR A 61 6.83 10.00 -3.82
N PHE A 62 6.23 9.07 -4.58
CA PHE A 62 4.84 9.17 -4.99
C PHE A 62 3.88 9.26 -3.79
N ILE A 63 4.01 8.36 -2.82
CA ILE A 63 3.13 8.37 -1.64
C ILE A 63 3.33 9.61 -0.77
N CYS A 64 4.52 10.19 -0.74
CA CYS A 64 4.76 11.48 -0.09
C CYS A 64 3.97 12.61 -0.77
N LEU A 65 3.91 12.64 -2.10
CA LEU A 65 3.11 13.62 -2.85
C LEU A 65 1.60 13.42 -2.59
N VAL A 66 1.12 12.19 -2.59
CA VAL A 66 -0.29 11.88 -2.25
C VAL A 66 -0.62 12.30 -0.82
N ALA A 67 0.24 12.00 0.15
CA ALA A 67 0.07 12.45 1.53
C ALA A 67 0.05 13.97 1.64
N ARG A 68 0.88 14.69 0.85
CA ARG A 68 0.82 16.15 0.81
C ARG A 68 -0.48 16.67 0.20
N LEU A 69 -0.99 16.03 -0.86
CA LEU A 69 -2.31 16.37 -1.42
C LEU A 69 -3.43 16.17 -0.40
N LEU A 70 -3.37 15.11 0.41
CA LEU A 70 -4.34 14.89 1.49
C LEU A 70 -4.23 15.95 2.59
N GLN A 71 -3.02 16.41 2.94
CA GLN A 71 -2.86 17.51 3.90
C GLN A 71 -3.47 18.82 3.37
N ILE A 72 -3.29 19.11 2.07
CA ILE A 72 -3.82 20.32 1.43
C ILE A 72 -5.34 20.22 1.25
N CYS A 73 -5.86 19.01 1.00
CA CYS A 73 -7.26 18.75 0.72
C CYS A 73 -7.80 19.57 -0.47
N PRO A 74 -7.36 19.29 -1.72
CA PRO A 74 -7.82 20.04 -2.88
C PRO A 74 -9.35 19.95 -3.04
N ALA A 75 -9.94 20.97 -3.68
CA ALA A 75 -11.36 20.95 -3.99
C ALA A 75 -11.70 19.76 -4.92
N PRO A 76 -12.90 19.16 -4.81
CA PRO A 76 -13.30 18.04 -5.67
C PRO A 76 -13.22 18.37 -7.17
N ALA A 77 -13.46 19.62 -7.54
CA ALA A 77 -13.31 20.11 -8.91
C ALA A 77 -11.88 19.97 -9.44
N VAL A 78 -10.87 20.23 -8.60
CA VAL A 78 -9.45 20.08 -9.00
C VAL A 78 -9.11 18.61 -9.22
N VAL A 79 -9.56 17.72 -8.32
CA VAL A 79 -9.29 16.29 -8.47
C VAL A 79 -10.00 15.69 -9.67
N ARG A 80 -11.19 16.21 -10.04
CA ARG A 80 -11.84 15.86 -11.30
C ARG A 80 -10.97 16.24 -12.51
N VAL A 81 -10.46 17.48 -12.54
CA VAL A 81 -9.56 17.91 -13.63
C VAL A 81 -8.31 17.03 -13.67
N MET A 82 -7.75 16.65 -12.51
CA MET A 82 -6.62 15.71 -12.44
C MET A 82 -6.95 14.32 -13.00
N LEU A 83 -8.16 13.82 -12.77
CA LEU A 83 -8.64 12.53 -13.27
C LEU A 83 -8.85 12.55 -14.79
N GLU A 84 -9.41 13.64 -15.31
CA GLU A 84 -9.67 13.86 -16.74
C GLU A 84 -8.38 14.11 -17.55
N GLN A 85 -7.22 14.32 -16.90
CA GLN A 85 -5.96 14.55 -17.63
C GLN A 85 -5.53 13.37 -18.50
N GLU A 86 -5.51 13.57 -19.81
CA GLU A 86 -5.05 12.59 -20.79
C GLU A 86 -3.56 12.68 -21.11
N VAL A 87 -2.82 13.68 -20.65
CA VAL A 87 -1.38 13.79 -20.98
C VAL A 87 -0.53 13.09 -19.92
N HIS A 88 -0.82 13.35 -18.64
CA HIS A 88 -0.01 12.91 -17.52
C HIS A 88 -0.61 11.69 -16.81
N LYS A 89 -0.17 10.48 -17.23
CA LYS A 89 -0.66 9.20 -16.67
C LYS A 89 -0.49 9.06 -15.15
N TYR A 90 0.57 9.63 -14.57
CA TYR A 90 0.81 9.58 -13.12
C TYR A 90 -0.07 10.55 -12.34
N MET A 91 -0.50 11.66 -12.95
CA MET A 91 -1.47 12.57 -12.34
C MET A 91 -2.84 11.90 -12.24
N ARG A 92 -3.27 11.21 -13.30
CA ARG A 92 -4.50 10.41 -13.30
C ARG A 92 -4.43 9.30 -12.23
N ALA A 93 -3.33 8.56 -12.17
CA ALA A 93 -3.12 7.55 -11.13
C ALA A 93 -3.16 8.13 -9.71
N ALA A 94 -2.57 9.31 -9.49
CA ALA A 94 -2.64 10.01 -8.20
C ALA A 94 -4.08 10.39 -7.84
N ALA A 95 -4.86 10.88 -8.81
CA ALA A 95 -6.27 11.19 -8.62
C ALA A 95 -7.08 9.94 -8.24
N LEU A 96 -6.87 8.80 -8.91
CA LEU A 96 -7.52 7.53 -8.56
C LEU A 96 -7.24 7.14 -7.09
N VAL A 97 -5.98 7.22 -6.66
CA VAL A 97 -5.58 6.92 -5.27
C VAL A 97 -6.24 7.88 -4.28
N LEU A 98 -6.31 9.18 -4.59
CA LEU A 98 -6.99 10.14 -3.74
C LEU A 98 -8.50 9.85 -3.63
N ILE A 99 -9.16 9.59 -4.75
CA ILE A 99 -10.58 9.27 -4.78
C ILE A 99 -10.86 7.99 -3.99
N ARG A 100 -9.97 7.00 -4.09
CA ARG A 100 -10.04 5.76 -3.32
C ARG A 100 -9.98 5.98 -1.80
N LEU A 101 -9.23 6.99 -1.34
CA LEU A 101 -9.02 7.28 0.07
C LEU A 101 -10.09 8.20 0.68
N ILE A 102 -10.53 9.24 -0.04
CA ILE A 102 -11.40 10.30 0.50
C ILE A 102 -12.69 10.54 -0.31
N GLY A 103 -12.83 9.91 -1.48
CA GLY A 103 -13.96 10.10 -2.38
C GLY A 103 -15.28 9.56 -1.83
N SER A 104 -16.38 10.24 -2.17
CA SER A 104 -17.74 9.70 -2.03
C SER A 104 -17.98 8.56 -3.03
N VAL A 105 -19.00 7.74 -2.79
CA VAL A 105 -19.38 6.58 -3.65
C VAL A 105 -19.59 7.01 -5.10
N ASP A 106 -20.26 8.13 -5.35
CA ASP A 106 -20.46 8.66 -6.71
C ASP A 106 -19.13 9.00 -7.40
N PHE A 107 -18.17 9.51 -6.63
CA PHE A 107 -16.87 9.91 -7.16
C PHE A 107 -15.99 8.69 -7.44
N GLN A 108 -16.11 7.64 -6.62
CA GLN A 108 -15.45 6.36 -6.84
C GLN A 108 -15.99 5.65 -8.10
N LYS A 109 -17.31 5.69 -8.34
CA LYS A 109 -17.92 5.12 -9.56
C LYS A 109 -17.42 5.81 -10.82
N GLU A 110 -17.31 7.13 -10.79
CA GLU A 110 -16.77 7.90 -11.92
C GLU A 110 -15.27 7.63 -12.13
N ALA A 111 -14.50 7.51 -11.05
CA ALA A 111 -13.09 7.14 -11.10
C ALA A 111 -12.87 5.74 -11.71
N LEU A 112 -13.70 4.76 -11.34
CA LEU A 112 -13.67 3.42 -11.94
C LEU A 112 -13.92 3.46 -13.45
N ARG A 113 -14.96 4.20 -13.86
CA ARG A 113 -15.33 4.36 -15.28
C ARG A 113 -14.17 4.90 -16.11
N ILE A 114 -13.50 5.96 -15.63
CA ILE A 114 -12.38 6.58 -16.33
C ILE A 114 -11.11 5.72 -16.25
N GLY A 115 -10.88 5.03 -15.12
CA GLY A 115 -9.72 4.16 -14.94
C GLY A 115 -9.72 2.94 -15.85
N TRP A 116 -10.89 2.34 -16.10
CA TRP A 116 -11.03 1.19 -17.01
C TRP A 116 -10.94 1.52 -18.50
N ASP A 117 -11.18 2.78 -18.88
CA ASP A 117 -11.07 3.23 -20.27
C ASP A 117 -9.60 3.46 -20.69
N ASP A 118 -8.68 3.54 -19.72
CA ASP A 118 -7.26 3.82 -19.96
C ASP A 118 -6.38 2.57 -19.81
N TYR A 119 -5.71 2.20 -20.89
CA TYR A 119 -4.83 1.01 -20.97
C TYR A 119 -3.34 1.34 -20.91
N ARG A 120 -2.97 2.56 -20.53
CA ARG A 120 -1.56 2.99 -20.53
C ARG A 120 -0.74 2.25 -19.49
N LYS A 121 0.51 1.97 -19.84
CA LYS A 121 1.46 1.30 -18.96
C LYS A 121 2.04 2.28 -17.93
N LEU A 122 1.87 1.94 -16.66
CA LEU A 122 2.48 2.56 -15.50
C LEU A 122 3.68 1.74 -15.04
N CYS A 123 4.65 2.45 -14.45
CA CYS A 123 5.79 1.83 -13.77
C CYS A 123 5.52 1.85 -12.27
N LEU A 124 5.37 0.69 -11.65
CA LEU A 124 5.24 0.53 -10.21
C LEU A 124 6.60 0.17 -9.61
N TYR A 125 6.93 0.79 -8.48
CA TYR A 125 8.10 0.51 -7.68
C TYR A 125 7.72 -0.43 -6.53
N GLY A 126 8.43 -1.55 -6.41
CA GLY A 126 8.31 -2.47 -5.28
C GLY A 126 8.03 -3.92 -5.67
N LYS A 127 7.11 -4.57 -4.98
CA LYS A 127 6.70 -5.95 -5.32
C LYS A 127 5.66 -5.92 -6.44
N ALA A 128 5.49 -7.06 -7.11
CA ALA A 128 4.42 -7.20 -8.10
C ALA A 128 3.06 -7.02 -7.39
N PRO A 129 2.13 -6.23 -7.97
CA PRO A 129 0.84 -5.97 -7.35
C PRO A 129 0.03 -7.26 -7.15
N ALA A 130 0.13 -8.21 -8.09
CA ALA A 130 -0.51 -9.51 -7.99
C ALA A 130 0.02 -10.36 -6.82
N GLN A 131 1.31 -10.21 -6.46
CA GLN A 131 1.89 -10.91 -5.32
C GLN A 131 1.45 -10.26 -4.00
N GLU A 132 1.48 -8.94 -3.91
CA GLU A 132 0.99 -8.21 -2.72
C GLU A 132 -0.50 -8.48 -2.46
N TRP A 133 -1.32 -8.54 -3.51
CA TRP A 133 -2.73 -8.85 -3.40
C TRP A 133 -2.97 -10.26 -2.83
N LYS A 134 -2.20 -11.25 -3.31
CA LYS A 134 -2.27 -12.64 -2.84
C LYS A 134 -1.83 -12.77 -1.38
N GLU A 135 -0.72 -12.13 -1.01
CA GLU A 135 -0.25 -12.05 0.38
C GLU A 135 -1.34 -11.42 1.29
N SER A 136 -1.94 -10.31 0.85
CA SER A 136 -3.00 -9.61 1.60
C SER A 136 -4.28 -10.43 1.76
N THR A 137 -4.68 -11.15 0.70
CA THR A 137 -5.88 -11.99 0.72
C THR A 137 -5.65 -13.25 1.55
N ALA A 138 -4.45 -13.83 1.52
CA ALA A 138 -4.09 -14.99 2.33
C ALA A 138 -4.13 -14.67 3.83
N ASP A 139 -3.64 -13.49 4.23
CA ASP A 139 -3.73 -13.04 5.63
C ASP A 139 -5.17 -12.73 6.06
N ALA A 140 -6.02 -12.25 5.13
CA ALA A 140 -7.44 -11.98 5.40
C ALA A 140 -8.33 -13.24 5.41
N ALA A 141 -7.91 -14.32 4.73
CA ALA A 141 -8.62 -15.59 4.61
C ALA A 141 -8.18 -16.64 5.64
N ALA A 142 -7.47 -16.25 6.71
CA ALA A 142 -7.24 -17.10 7.87
C ALA A 142 -8.36 -16.89 8.92
N PRO A 143 -9.50 -17.62 8.86
CA PRO A 143 -10.30 -17.82 10.05
C PRO A 143 -9.50 -18.70 11.00
N THR A 144 -9.59 -18.40 12.28
CA THR A 144 -9.21 -19.27 13.40
C THR A 144 -9.37 -20.76 13.07
N ALA A 145 -8.26 -21.47 12.92
CA ALA A 145 -8.18 -22.92 12.97
C ALA A 145 -7.02 -23.32 13.89
N THR A 146 -7.42 -23.71 15.11
CA THR A 146 -6.76 -24.66 16.03
C THR A 146 -5.36 -24.33 16.52
N ALA A 147 -5.31 -23.69 17.70
CA ALA A 147 -4.51 -24.22 18.78
C ALA A 147 -5.08 -25.58 19.20
N GLU A 148 -4.18 -26.57 19.37
CA GLU A 148 -4.29 -27.96 19.88
C GLU A 148 -3.69 -28.93 18.85
N GLY A 149 -2.61 -29.67 19.10
CA GLY A 149 -1.78 -29.78 20.28
C GLY A 149 -0.57 -30.67 19.97
N HIS A 150 0.53 -30.42 20.66
CA HIS A 150 1.46 -31.45 21.16
C HIS A 150 2.03 -30.89 22.47
N ALA A 151 1.16 -30.88 23.48
CA ALA A 151 1.59 -30.80 24.87
C ALA A 151 1.41 -32.20 25.48
N SER A 152 2.51 -32.93 25.57
CA SER A 152 2.73 -34.00 26.52
C SER A 152 4.21 -33.87 26.92
N THR A 153 4.62 -33.72 28.17
CA THR A 153 3.95 -33.98 29.45
C THR A 153 4.84 -33.39 30.53
N LEU A 154 4.21 -32.66 31.47
CA LEU A 154 4.46 -32.63 32.92
C LEU A 154 5.88 -32.41 33.47
N SER A 155 6.02 -31.23 34.10
CA SER A 155 6.62 -30.94 35.41
C SER A 155 7.62 -31.93 36.04
N SER A 156 8.83 -31.42 36.30
CA SER A 156 9.52 -31.48 37.60
C SER A 156 10.75 -30.57 37.51
N SER A 157 10.72 -29.38 38.13
CA SER A 157 11.11 -29.10 39.51
C SER A 157 12.65 -29.13 39.74
N LEU A 158 13.15 -27.95 40.13
CA LEU A 158 14.33 -27.68 40.98
C LEU A 158 15.75 -27.81 40.37
N LEU A 159 16.49 -26.68 40.43
CA LEU A 159 17.95 -26.49 40.35
C LEU A 159 18.73 -27.42 41.32
N PRO A 160 20.08 -27.66 41.27
CA PRO A 160 21.13 -26.67 40.91
C PRO A 160 22.53 -27.18 40.39
N LEU A 161 23.42 -26.21 40.11
CA LEU A 161 24.91 -26.23 40.23
C LEU A 161 25.82 -27.07 39.29
N GLN A 162 26.74 -26.31 38.68
CA GLN A 162 28.21 -26.53 38.55
C GLN A 162 28.81 -27.45 37.46
N GLN A 163 29.87 -26.87 36.86
CA GLN A 163 31.03 -27.49 36.19
C GLN A 163 30.74 -28.20 34.86
N LYS A 164 31.51 -28.04 33.78
CA LYS A 164 32.93 -27.72 33.61
C LYS A 164 33.11 -27.35 32.12
N ARG A 165 33.83 -26.27 31.80
CA ARG A 165 34.36 -26.08 30.43
C ARG A 165 35.34 -27.21 30.12
N PRO A 166 35.45 -27.59 28.84
CA PRO A 166 36.72 -27.30 28.17
C PRO A 166 36.52 -26.56 26.84
N ARG A 167 37.58 -25.84 26.51
CA ARG A 167 37.75 -24.89 25.41
C ARG A 167 38.53 -25.58 24.30
N THR A 168 37.97 -25.63 23.10
CA THR A 168 38.68 -25.79 21.81
C THR A 168 37.75 -25.21 20.73
N GLU A 169 37.70 -23.90 20.52
CA GLU A 169 38.51 -23.12 19.55
C GLU A 169 38.39 -23.56 18.07
N VAL A 170 37.80 -22.61 17.32
CA VAL A 170 37.90 -22.32 15.87
C VAL A 170 37.07 -23.17 14.90
N GLY A 171 35.79 -22.80 14.80
CA GLY A 171 34.99 -22.89 13.58
C GLY A 171 34.42 -21.50 13.28
N ARG A 172 34.94 -20.86 12.25
CA ARG A 172 34.65 -19.49 11.80
C ARG A 172 33.19 -19.39 11.37
N GLY A 173 32.31 -18.95 12.28
CA GLY A 173 30.93 -18.61 11.96
C GLY A 173 30.91 -17.38 11.04
N GLU A 174 30.49 -17.59 9.81
CA GLU A 174 30.26 -16.57 8.80
C GLU A 174 29.42 -15.44 9.40
N GLY A 175 30.05 -14.27 9.53
CA GLY A 175 29.30 -13.05 9.71
C GLY A 175 28.43 -12.88 8.48
N ASP A 176 27.12 -12.80 8.71
CA ASP A 176 26.11 -12.34 7.75
C ASP A 176 26.44 -10.89 7.37
N ARG A 177 27.44 -10.76 6.49
CA ARG A 177 27.87 -9.54 5.84
C ARG A 177 27.32 -9.63 4.42
N ASP A 178 26.73 -8.51 4.00
CA ASP A 178 26.30 -8.22 2.64
C ASP A 178 24.90 -8.74 2.28
N SER A 179 23.87 -8.24 2.98
CA SER A 179 22.61 -7.96 2.30
C SER A 179 22.85 -6.82 1.29
N ALA A 180 23.41 -7.16 0.12
CA ALA A 180 23.52 -6.22 -1.00
C ALA A 180 22.14 -5.56 -1.21
N PRO A 181 22.06 -4.23 -1.41
CA PRO A 181 20.79 -3.58 -1.69
C PRO A 181 20.19 -4.24 -2.92
N GLN A 182 19.12 -5.03 -2.72
CA GLN A 182 18.44 -5.71 -3.82
C GLN A 182 18.06 -4.65 -4.85
N PRO A 183 18.29 -4.91 -6.16
CA PRO A 183 18.05 -3.92 -7.18
C PRO A 183 16.59 -3.46 -7.13
N PRO A 184 16.32 -2.17 -7.38
CA PRO A 184 14.98 -1.62 -7.38
C PRO A 184 14.11 -2.43 -8.36
N ARG A 185 13.10 -3.12 -7.83
CA ARG A 185 12.19 -3.93 -8.64
C ARG A 185 11.10 -3.02 -9.19
N TYR A 186 11.10 -2.86 -10.51
CA TYR A 186 10.07 -2.14 -11.23
C TYR A 186 9.13 -3.14 -11.91
N TRP A 187 7.84 -2.86 -11.86
CA TRP A 187 6.80 -3.65 -12.50
C TRP A 187 6.01 -2.77 -13.45
N LEU A 188 5.71 -3.30 -14.63
CA LEU A 188 4.90 -2.61 -15.60
C LEU A 188 3.47 -3.10 -15.49
N VAL A 189 2.53 -2.18 -15.24
CA VAL A 189 1.12 -2.49 -14.97
C VAL A 189 0.26 -1.56 -15.80
N ARG A 190 -0.82 -2.05 -16.38
CA ARG A 190 -1.74 -1.19 -17.15
C ARG A 190 -2.63 -0.38 -16.21
N LEU A 191 -3.16 0.78 -16.64
CA LEU A 191 -3.96 1.64 -15.75
C LEU A 191 -5.30 0.99 -15.37
N ASP A 192 -5.91 0.22 -16.25
CA ASP A 192 -7.06 -0.65 -15.96
C ASP A 192 -6.74 -1.65 -14.84
N GLU A 193 -5.65 -2.40 -14.98
CA GLU A 193 -5.18 -3.35 -13.95
C GLU A 193 -4.85 -2.64 -12.63
N PHE A 194 -4.20 -1.48 -12.70
CA PHE A 194 -3.91 -0.66 -11.52
C PHE A 194 -5.19 -0.22 -10.82
N THR A 195 -6.20 0.20 -11.59
CA THR A 195 -7.53 0.54 -11.07
C THR A 195 -8.16 -0.68 -10.41
N ASP A 196 -8.06 -1.85 -11.02
CA ASP A 196 -8.56 -3.09 -10.45
C ASP A 196 -7.91 -3.46 -9.13
N TYR A 197 -6.58 -3.33 -9.01
CA TYR A 197 -5.88 -3.57 -7.75
C TYR A 197 -6.19 -2.49 -6.70
N LEU A 198 -6.39 -1.25 -7.11
CA LEU A 198 -6.70 -0.15 -6.20
C LEU A 198 -8.10 -0.28 -5.61
N PHE A 199 -9.07 -0.66 -6.43
CA PHE A 199 -10.46 -0.84 -6.03
C PHE A 199 -10.82 -2.28 -5.65
N GLY A 200 -9.89 -3.22 -5.78
CA GLY A 200 -10.12 -4.61 -5.43
C GLY A 200 -11.12 -5.35 -6.32
N THR A 201 -11.28 -4.88 -7.56
CA THR A 201 -12.08 -5.52 -8.60
C THR A 201 -11.26 -6.52 -9.44
N ALA A 202 -10.01 -6.79 -9.03
CA ALA A 202 -9.09 -7.68 -9.73
C ALA A 202 -9.76 -9.01 -10.14
N PRO A 203 -9.61 -9.43 -11.40
CA PRO A 203 -10.27 -10.62 -11.91
C PRO A 203 -9.72 -11.84 -11.16
N GLN A 204 -10.61 -12.51 -10.44
CA GLN A 204 -10.38 -13.87 -10.02
C GLN A 204 -10.23 -14.71 -11.29
N PHE A 205 -9.05 -15.29 -11.50
CA PHE A 205 -8.98 -16.52 -12.30
C PHE A 205 -9.69 -17.60 -11.46
N GLU A 206 -11.00 -17.74 -11.70
CA GLU A 206 -11.97 -18.77 -11.22
C GLU A 206 -12.18 -18.85 -9.68
N GLU A 207 -13.36 -19.09 -9.09
CA GLU A 207 -14.59 -19.76 -9.51
C GLU A 207 -15.85 -19.06 -8.94
N SER A 208 -16.93 -19.13 -9.73
CA SER A 208 -18.36 -19.25 -9.37
C SER A 208 -18.91 -18.61 -8.07
N GLY A 209 -19.87 -17.70 -8.25
CA GLY A 209 -21.11 -17.76 -7.47
C GLY A 209 -21.43 -16.57 -6.55
N ALA A 210 -22.71 -16.20 -6.62
CA ALA A 210 -23.49 -15.35 -5.71
C ALA A 210 -23.35 -13.82 -5.86
N GLY A 211 -24.35 -13.26 -6.54
CA GLY A 211 -24.73 -11.87 -6.47
C GLY A 211 -25.23 -11.52 -5.07
N GLY A 212 -24.56 -10.57 -4.45
CA GLY A 212 -24.94 -9.85 -3.25
C GLY A 212 -24.07 -8.59 -3.21
N SER A 213 -24.58 -7.48 -2.69
CA SER A 213 -23.80 -6.24 -2.54
C SER A 213 -22.54 -6.54 -1.74
N ARG A 214 -21.43 -6.75 -2.47
CA ARG A 214 -20.13 -7.15 -1.91
C ARG A 214 -19.43 -5.91 -1.39
N ALA A 215 -19.42 -5.75 -0.08
CA ALA A 215 -18.38 -4.94 0.55
C ALA A 215 -17.04 -5.62 0.25
N LEU A 216 -16.18 -4.96 -0.54
CA LEU A 216 -14.85 -5.48 -0.82
C LEU A 216 -13.99 -5.32 0.45
N PRO A 217 -13.31 -6.39 0.90
CA PRO A 217 -12.54 -6.35 2.14
C PRO A 217 -11.42 -5.31 2.04
N ALA A 218 -11.01 -4.78 3.19
CA ALA A 218 -9.83 -3.94 3.24
C ALA A 218 -8.60 -4.77 2.83
N HIS A 219 -7.82 -4.28 1.88
CA HIS A 219 -6.64 -4.97 1.36
C HIS A 219 -5.43 -4.05 1.37
N VAL A 220 -4.23 -4.64 1.32
CA VAL A 220 -2.98 -3.89 1.22
C VAL A 220 -2.57 -3.77 -0.23
N PHE A 221 -2.25 -2.55 -0.65
CA PHE A 221 -1.72 -2.28 -2.00
C PHE A 221 -0.60 -1.24 -1.89
N MET A 222 0.54 -1.51 -2.52
CA MET A 222 1.76 -0.69 -2.38
C MET A 222 2.18 -0.53 -0.92
N GLY A 223 1.97 -1.56 -0.09
CA GLY A 223 2.25 -1.52 1.35
C GLY A 223 1.38 -0.56 2.17
N ILE A 224 0.26 -0.08 1.61
CA ILE A 224 -0.71 0.80 2.29
C ILE A 224 -2.00 0.04 2.51
N GLN A 225 -2.53 0.10 3.73
CA GLN A 225 -3.87 -0.42 4.03
C GLN A 225 -4.93 0.48 3.39
N LEU A 226 -5.71 -0.07 2.47
CA LEU A 226 -6.82 0.65 1.84
C LEU A 226 -8.13 0.37 2.62
N PRO A 227 -8.91 1.41 2.98
CA PRO A 227 -10.20 1.23 3.67
C PRO A 227 -11.18 0.39 2.85
N ALA A 228 -12.05 -0.40 3.47
CA ALA A 228 -13.08 -1.16 2.74
C ALA A 228 -13.94 -0.25 1.84
N LEU A 229 -14.27 -0.73 0.65
CA LEU A 229 -15.14 -0.01 -0.28
C LEU A 229 -16.61 -0.31 0.02
N ILE A 230 -17.41 0.75 -0.02
CA ILE A 230 -18.87 0.66 -0.01
C ILE A 230 -19.30 1.10 -1.41
N LEU A 231 -19.54 0.14 -2.31
CA LEU A 231 -19.98 0.38 -3.70
C LEU A 231 -21.51 0.41 -3.82
#